data_AF-A0AAV0E5G3-F1
#
_entry.id   AF-A0AAV0E5G3-F1
#
_cell.length_a   1.000
_cell.length_b   1.000
_cell.length_c   1.000
_cell.angle_alpha   90.00
_cell.angle_beta   90.00
_cell.angle_gamma   90.00
#
_symmetry.space_group_name_H-M   'P 1'
#
loop_
_entity.id
_entity.type
_entity.pdbx_description
1 polymer ?
#
loop_
_entity_poly.entity_id
_entity_poly.type
_entity_poly.pdbx_seq_one_letter_code
_entity_poly.pdbx_strand_id
1 'polypeptide(L)'
;MGRSRRKYKRARTKVRVGLPKKNPHLFKPAFNLPPKLRSLLDPLSQWDAEGSVIANYKSFGFLSNPNMLGVRSRTSHIVESESLQVPPPVSSDGPESDAEFQPIDSGSDLEEDDLKSALGKKRRDGRSAPPQPLTAIQRVYIQRLVDEYGDNYQRMFMDTKLNKMQHSVATLENLCKRYQLYRDKNPLIVGV
;
A
#
# COMPACT_ATOMS: atom_id res chain seq x y z
N MET A 1 -8.59 7.39 -49.87
CA MET A 1 -8.76 8.86 -49.74
C MET A 1 -7.90 9.41 -48.59
N GLY A 2 -6.59 9.57 -48.80
CA GLY A 2 -5.69 10.13 -47.78
C GLY A 2 -5.61 11.66 -47.91
N ARG A 3 -6.17 12.40 -46.95
CA ARG A 3 -6.01 13.86 -46.92
C ARG A 3 -4.56 14.23 -46.55
N SER A 4 -4.02 15.27 -47.19
CA SER A 4 -2.68 15.82 -46.90
C SER A 4 -2.43 16.02 -45.40
N ARG A 5 -1.24 15.60 -44.93
CA ARG A 5 -0.81 15.73 -43.51
C ARG A 5 -0.92 17.17 -43.00
N ARG A 6 -0.76 18.16 -43.88
CA ARG A 6 -0.90 19.58 -43.53
C ARG A 6 -2.35 19.94 -43.18
N LYS A 7 -3.33 19.38 -43.90
CA LYS A 7 -4.77 19.58 -43.64
C LYS A 7 -5.20 18.88 -42.36
N TYR A 8 -4.69 17.67 -42.10
CA TYR A 8 -4.95 16.93 -40.86
C TYR A 8 -4.44 17.70 -39.62
N LYS A 9 -3.22 18.24 -39.67
CA LYS A 9 -2.65 19.04 -38.56
C LYS A 9 -3.40 20.34 -38.28
N ARG A 10 -4.08 20.93 -39.27
CA ARG A 10 -4.92 22.14 -39.10
C ARG A 10 -6.31 21.83 -38.55
N ALA A 11 -6.90 20.72 -38.98
CA ALA A 11 -8.26 20.33 -38.59
C ALA A 11 -8.36 19.65 -37.22
N ARG A 12 -7.24 19.14 -36.68
CA ARG A 12 -7.23 18.48 -35.37
C ARG A 12 -7.43 19.52 -34.26
N THR A 13 -8.42 19.27 -33.39
CA THR A 13 -8.64 20.03 -32.17
C THR A 13 -7.39 19.98 -31.30
N LYS A 14 -6.86 21.14 -30.93
CA LYS A 14 -5.69 21.26 -30.06
C LYS A 14 -6.16 21.39 -28.63
N VAL A 15 -5.91 20.38 -27.81
CA VAL A 15 -6.10 20.45 -26.36
C VAL A 15 -5.07 21.43 -25.82
N ARG A 16 -5.51 22.62 -25.41
CA ARG A 16 -4.66 23.61 -24.74
C ARG A 16 -4.64 23.27 -23.25
N VAL A 17 -3.57 22.64 -22.78
CA VAL A 17 -3.35 22.44 -21.35
C VAL A 17 -2.71 23.72 -20.81
N GLY A 18 -3.52 24.62 -20.28
CA GLY A 18 -3.03 25.80 -19.57
C GLY A 18 -2.57 25.40 -18.17
N LEU A 19 -1.37 25.81 -17.76
CA LEU A 19 -1.00 25.70 -16.35
C LEU A 19 -1.94 26.59 -15.52
N PRO A 20 -2.38 26.14 -14.34
CA PRO A 20 -3.18 26.97 -13.45
C PRO A 20 -2.41 28.24 -13.10
N LYS A 21 -3.04 29.40 -13.32
CA LYS A 21 -2.44 30.71 -13.00
C LYS A 21 -2.16 30.77 -11.50
N LYS A 22 -0.89 30.91 -11.11
CA LYS A 22 -0.49 31.14 -9.72
C LYS A 22 -0.63 32.63 -9.42
N ASN A 23 -1.30 32.98 -8.32
CA ASN A 23 -1.39 34.36 -7.86
C ASN A 23 -0.08 34.76 -7.16
N PRO A 24 0.69 35.75 -7.66
CA PRO A 24 1.99 36.09 -7.10
C PRO A 24 1.92 36.70 -5.69
N HIS A 25 0.75 37.19 -5.26
CA HIS A 25 0.53 37.78 -3.94
C HIS A 25 0.07 36.79 -2.87
N LEU A 26 -0.17 35.52 -3.22
CA LEU A 26 -0.53 34.47 -2.26
C LEU A 26 0.70 33.62 -1.95
N PHE A 27 1.38 33.95 -0.86
CA PHE A 27 2.45 33.11 -0.32
C PHE A 27 1.86 31.82 0.24
N LYS A 28 2.12 30.70 -0.45
CA LYS A 28 1.82 29.36 0.07
C LYS A 28 3.12 28.82 0.68
N PRO A 29 3.21 28.68 2.02
CA PRO A 29 4.39 28.10 2.63
C PRO A 29 4.63 26.68 2.10
N ALA A 30 5.90 26.30 1.94
CA ALA A 30 6.29 25.00 1.40
C ALA A 30 5.80 23.81 2.25
N PHE A 31 5.51 24.05 3.53
CA PHE A 31 4.89 23.11 4.44
C PHE A 31 3.73 23.78 5.18
N ASN A 32 2.57 23.15 5.19
CA ASN A 32 1.50 23.51 6.11
C ASN A 32 1.60 22.58 7.31
N LEU A 33 1.99 23.10 8.48
CA LEU A 33 1.93 22.30 9.70
C LEU A 33 0.47 21.88 9.93
N PRO A 34 0.19 20.58 10.04
CA PRO A 34 -1.12 20.09 10.44
C PRO A 34 -1.57 20.81 11.72
N PRO A 35 -2.86 21.16 11.85
CA PRO A 35 -3.37 21.88 13.02
C PRO A 35 -3.06 21.15 14.34
N LYS A 36 -2.94 19.83 14.31
CA LYS A 36 -2.50 18.98 15.44
C LYS A 36 -1.04 19.20 15.88
N LEU A 37 -0.16 19.63 14.98
CA LEU A 37 1.24 19.94 15.32
C LEU A 37 1.41 21.39 15.78
N ARG A 38 0.41 22.25 15.58
CA ARG A 38 0.44 23.64 16.08
C ARG A 38 0.33 23.70 17.60
N SER A 39 -0.29 22.70 18.24
CA SER A 39 -0.32 22.58 19.70
C SER A 39 1.02 22.15 20.31
N LEU A 40 1.98 21.67 19.52
CA LEU A 40 3.34 21.39 20.00
C LEU A 40 4.22 22.64 20.05
N LEU A 41 3.81 23.70 19.34
CA LEU A 41 4.41 25.03 19.41
C LEU A 41 3.84 25.85 20.58
N ASP A 42 2.99 25.25 21.40
CA ASP A 42 2.36 25.93 22.54
C ASP A 42 3.45 26.22 23.58
N PRO A 43 3.75 27.49 23.88
CA PRO A 43 4.88 27.89 24.75
C PRO A 43 4.74 27.41 26.20
N LEU A 44 3.59 26.84 26.55
CA LEU A 44 3.31 26.19 27.84
C LEU A 44 3.83 24.75 27.92
N SER A 45 4.17 24.13 26.78
CA SER A 45 4.78 22.81 26.75
C SER A 45 6.27 22.94 27.05
N GLN A 46 6.60 23.23 28.31
CA GLN A 46 7.99 23.34 28.77
C GLN A 46 8.55 21.96 29.10
N TRP A 47 9.82 21.76 28.76
CA TRP A 47 10.55 20.54 29.11
C TRP A 47 10.77 20.50 30.63
N ASP A 48 10.27 19.46 31.29
CA ASP A 48 10.49 19.27 32.72
C ASP A 48 11.94 18.81 32.97
N ALA A 49 12.73 19.63 33.67
CA ALA A 49 14.13 19.35 33.94
C ALA A 49 14.32 18.26 35.01
N GLU A 50 13.33 18.06 35.88
CA GLU A 50 13.37 17.07 36.96
C GLU A 50 12.69 15.76 36.56
N GLY A 51 11.80 15.82 35.57
CA GLY A 51 11.08 14.69 35.01
C GLY A 51 11.97 13.73 34.21
N SER A 52 11.51 12.49 34.07
CA SER A 52 12.20 11.53 33.19
C SER A 52 12.08 11.96 31.73
N VAL A 53 13.15 11.75 30.96
CA VAL A 53 13.22 12.03 29.52
C VAL A 53 12.03 11.42 28.77
N ILE A 54 11.60 10.22 29.17
CA ILE A 54 10.48 9.50 28.58
C ILE A 54 9.13 10.18 28.85
N ALA A 55 8.91 10.68 30.07
CA ALA A 55 7.68 11.38 30.43
C ALA A 55 7.50 12.67 29.63
N ASN A 56 8.61 13.39 29.38
CA ASN A 56 8.61 14.58 28.54
C ASN A 56 8.25 14.24 27.09
N TYR A 57 8.90 13.25 26.46
CA TYR A 57 8.53 12.86 25.10
C TYR A 57 7.05 12.47 24.96
N LYS A 58 6.49 11.82 25.99
CA LYS A 58 5.07 11.47 26.04
C LYS A 58 4.16 12.70 26.13
N SER A 59 4.51 13.72 26.92
CA SER A 59 3.72 14.95 27.04
C SER A 59 3.74 15.77 25.74
N PHE A 60 4.86 15.76 25.01
CA PHE A 60 4.98 16.33 23.66
C PHE A 60 4.30 15.49 22.56
N GLY A 61 3.61 14.39 22.90
CA GLY A 61 2.89 13.58 21.92
C GLY A 61 3.79 12.77 20.98
N PHE A 62 5.09 12.62 21.29
CA PHE A 62 5.95 11.68 20.58
C PHE A 62 5.57 10.25 20.98
N LEU A 63 4.75 9.60 20.16
CA LEU A 63 4.23 8.25 20.38
C LEU A 63 5.21 7.12 20.01
N SER A 64 6.35 7.44 19.41
CA SER A 64 7.34 6.44 18.99
C SER A 64 8.75 6.84 19.40
N ASN A 65 9.46 5.93 20.06
CA ASN A 65 10.88 6.07 20.34
C ASN A 65 11.63 6.32 19.01
N PRO A 66 12.37 7.42 18.85
CA PRO A 66 13.11 7.71 17.61
C PRO A 66 14.17 6.63 17.30
N ASN A 67 14.59 5.84 18.30
CA ASN A 67 15.48 4.69 18.10
C ASN A 67 14.80 3.50 17.39
N MET A 68 13.47 3.55 17.21
CA MET A 68 12.70 2.58 16.42
C MET A 68 12.44 3.07 14.98
N LEU A 69 12.71 4.34 14.70
CA LEU A 69 12.58 4.94 13.37
C LEU A 69 13.93 4.82 12.66
N GLY A 70 14.16 3.65 12.07
CA GLY A 70 15.34 3.38 11.27
C GLY A 70 15.72 1.91 11.28
N VAL A 71 15.82 1.31 10.10
CA VAL A 71 16.29 -0.07 9.87
C VAL A 71 17.79 -0.29 10.25
N ARG A 72 18.49 0.73 10.78
CA ARG A 72 19.93 0.63 11.05
C ARG A 72 20.21 -0.01 12.41
N SER A 73 20.48 -1.31 12.36
CA SER A 73 21.25 -2.11 13.33
C SER A 73 20.96 -1.82 14.80
N ARG A 74 19.98 -2.55 15.34
CA ARG A 74 19.72 -2.65 16.77
C ARG A 74 21.00 -3.07 17.50
N THR A 75 21.42 -2.32 18.51
CA THR A 75 22.49 -2.73 19.43
C THR A 75 21.89 -3.52 20.59
N SER A 76 22.61 -4.51 21.11
CA SER A 76 22.18 -5.42 22.18
C SER A 76 21.94 -4.74 23.55
N HIS A 77 22.20 -3.45 23.67
CA HIS A 77 22.12 -2.68 24.92
C HIS A 77 20.86 -1.82 25.04
N ILE A 78 19.94 -1.89 24.06
CA ILE A 78 18.66 -1.20 24.13
C ILE A 78 17.74 -1.98 25.09
N VAL A 79 17.40 -1.35 26.22
CA VAL A 79 16.43 -1.88 27.17
C VAL A 79 15.02 -1.60 26.65
N GLU A 80 14.32 -2.66 26.28
CA GLU A 80 12.92 -2.63 25.86
C GLU A 80 12.03 -2.74 27.10
N SER A 81 11.00 -1.91 27.19
CA SER A 81 10.00 -1.98 28.25
C SER A 81 8.66 -2.23 27.57
N GLU A 82 8.20 -3.47 27.65
CA GLU A 82 6.97 -3.99 27.02
C GLU A 82 5.74 -3.12 27.33
N SER A 83 5.69 -2.53 28.53
CA SER A 83 4.62 -1.63 28.97
C SER A 83 4.57 -0.27 28.27
N LEU A 84 5.66 0.16 27.62
CA LEU A 84 5.75 1.46 26.93
C LEU A 84 5.70 1.33 25.40
N GLN A 85 5.66 0.11 24.86
CA GLN A 85 5.90 -0.18 23.43
C GLN A 85 4.77 -0.94 22.73
N VAL A 86 3.66 -1.22 23.41
CA VAL A 86 2.53 -1.95 22.82
C VAL A 86 1.40 -0.96 22.49
N PRO A 87 1.03 -0.74 21.20
CA PRO A 87 -0.31 -0.22 20.90
C PRO A 87 -1.33 -1.19 21.53
N PRO A 88 -2.43 -0.70 22.14
CA PRO A 88 -3.33 -1.54 22.92
C PRO A 88 -3.67 -2.82 22.14
N PRO A 89 -3.61 -4.00 22.78
CA PRO A 89 -3.92 -5.24 22.10
C PRO A 89 -5.34 -5.11 21.54
N VAL A 90 -5.47 -5.30 20.22
CA VAL A 90 -6.77 -5.57 19.60
C VAL A 90 -7.23 -6.87 20.26
N SER A 91 -8.13 -6.73 21.23
CA SER A 91 -8.70 -7.82 22.00
C SER A 91 -9.24 -8.86 21.02
N SER A 92 -8.58 -10.02 20.98
CA SER A 92 -8.99 -11.21 20.23
C SER A 92 -10.17 -11.95 20.87
N ASP A 93 -10.66 -11.47 22.01
CA ASP A 93 -11.66 -12.15 22.84
C ASP A 93 -13.00 -11.39 22.87
N GLY A 94 -13.44 -10.95 21.70
CA GLY A 94 -14.82 -10.52 21.45
C GLY A 94 -15.49 -11.52 20.50
N PRO A 95 -16.76 -11.90 20.72
CA PRO A 95 -17.42 -12.91 19.90
C PRO A 95 -17.44 -12.45 18.44
N GLU A 96 -17.09 -13.39 17.55
CA GLU A 96 -17.19 -13.38 16.09
C GLU A 96 -18.13 -12.31 15.50
N SER A 97 -17.67 -11.06 15.46
CA SER A 97 -18.41 -9.95 14.88
C SER A 97 -17.54 -9.31 13.79
N ASP A 98 -17.88 -9.71 12.57
CA ASP A 98 -17.72 -8.97 11.33
C ASP A 98 -16.30 -8.54 10.97
N ALA A 99 -15.64 -9.40 10.19
CA ALA A 99 -14.46 -9.10 9.39
C ALA A 99 -14.64 -7.89 8.42
N GLU A 100 -15.83 -7.30 8.37
CA GLU A 100 -16.20 -6.14 7.56
C GLU A 100 -15.92 -4.78 8.26
N PHE A 101 -15.61 -4.77 9.57
CA PHE A 101 -15.38 -3.55 10.36
C PHE A 101 -13.98 -3.41 10.97
N GLN A 102 -13.00 -4.24 10.57
CA GLN A 102 -11.62 -3.87 10.84
C GLN A 102 -11.30 -2.58 10.07
N PRO A 103 -10.69 -1.55 10.72
CA PRO A 103 -10.29 -0.36 10.00
C PRO A 103 -9.41 -0.81 8.84
N ILE A 104 -9.87 -0.51 7.62
CA ILE A 104 -9.16 -0.82 6.37
C ILE A 104 -7.70 -0.42 6.60
N ASP A 105 -6.82 -1.42 6.69
CA ASP A 105 -5.38 -1.25 6.83
C ASP A 105 -4.91 -0.63 5.52
N SER A 106 -5.08 0.69 5.45
CA SER A 106 -4.60 1.53 4.38
C SER A 106 -3.09 1.59 4.56
N GLY A 107 -2.43 0.47 4.25
CA GLY A 107 -1.00 0.34 4.04
C GLY A 107 -0.64 1.14 2.79
N SER A 108 -0.85 2.46 2.86
CA SER A 108 -0.65 3.37 1.77
C SER A 108 0.84 3.42 1.46
N ASP A 109 1.18 3.49 0.19
CA ASP A 109 2.56 3.68 -0.28
C ASP A 109 3.13 5.07 0.12
N LEU A 110 2.29 5.93 0.71
CA LEU A 110 2.67 7.25 1.19
C LEU A 110 3.30 7.22 2.59
N GLU A 111 3.03 6.19 3.38
CA GLU A 111 3.65 6.04 4.70
C GLU A 111 5.03 5.39 4.57
N GLU A 112 6.03 5.98 5.23
CA GLU A 112 7.40 5.48 5.27
C GLU A 112 7.45 4.07 5.86
N ASP A 113 8.31 3.21 5.28
CA ASP A 113 8.42 1.80 5.65
C ASP A 113 8.75 1.57 7.13
N ASP A 114 9.53 2.48 7.72
CA ASP A 114 9.93 2.42 9.13
C ASP A 114 8.71 2.60 10.06
N LEU A 115 7.79 3.48 9.68
CA LEU A 115 6.53 3.69 10.41
C LEU A 115 5.60 2.49 10.31
N LYS A 116 5.52 1.85 9.13
CA LYS A 116 4.73 0.63 8.95
C LYS A 116 5.24 -0.49 9.83
N SER A 117 6.56 -0.66 9.91
CA SER A 117 7.18 -1.68 10.75
C SER A 117 6.98 -1.40 12.24
N ALA A 118 7.15 -0.15 12.68
CA ALA A 118 6.99 0.22 14.08
C ALA A 118 5.54 0.07 14.58
N LEU A 119 4.55 0.33 13.71
CA LEU A 119 3.13 0.19 14.01
C LEU A 119 2.60 -1.25 13.84
N GLY A 120 3.46 -2.20 13.42
CA GLY A 120 3.04 -3.59 13.15
C GLY A 120 2.10 -3.74 11.95
N LYS A 121 2.01 -2.74 11.07
CA LYS A 121 1.16 -2.79 9.87
C LYS A 121 1.70 -3.83 8.89
N LYS A 122 0.80 -4.58 8.24
CA LYS A 122 1.22 -5.59 7.26
C LYS A 122 1.66 -4.88 5.98
N ARG A 123 2.80 -5.29 5.43
CA ARG A 123 3.22 -4.80 4.11
C ARG A 123 2.24 -5.32 3.06
N ARG A 124 1.86 -4.42 2.13
CA ARG A 124 1.08 -4.79 0.94
C ARG A 124 1.86 -5.72 0.01
N ASP A 125 3.19 -5.59 0.00
CA ASP A 125 4.09 -6.35 -0.85
C ASP A 125 5.09 -7.17 -0.03
N GLY A 126 5.57 -8.28 -0.59
CA GLY A 126 6.57 -9.16 0.02
C GLY A 126 6.11 -10.60 0.19
N ARG A 127 6.95 -11.43 0.83
CA ARG A 127 6.73 -12.88 0.95
C ARG A 127 5.47 -13.25 1.74
N SER A 128 5.09 -12.41 2.70
CA SER A 128 3.91 -12.61 3.54
C SER A 128 2.65 -11.91 2.99
N ALA A 129 2.76 -11.17 1.88
CA ALA A 129 1.62 -10.47 1.30
C ALA A 129 0.68 -11.47 0.62
N PRO A 130 -0.65 -11.24 0.67
CA PRO A 130 -1.58 -12.04 -0.11
C PRO A 130 -1.25 -11.86 -1.60
N PRO A 131 -1.36 -12.93 -2.41
CA PRO A 131 -1.05 -12.82 -3.83
C PRO A 131 -2.00 -11.82 -4.49
N GLN A 132 -1.48 -10.95 -5.36
CA GLN A 132 -2.32 -9.95 -6.03
C GLN A 132 -3.38 -10.62 -6.93
N PRO A 133 -4.58 -10.05 -7.07
CA PRO A 133 -5.58 -10.56 -8.00
C PRO A 133 -5.08 -10.51 -9.45
N LEU A 134 -5.61 -11.38 -10.30
CA LEU A 134 -5.28 -11.40 -11.74
C LEU A 134 -5.97 -10.25 -12.48
N THR A 135 -5.30 -9.74 -13.52
CA THR A 135 -5.89 -8.76 -14.44
C THR A 135 -7.07 -9.36 -15.22
N ALA A 136 -7.98 -8.52 -15.72
CA ALA A 136 -9.17 -8.99 -16.44
C ALA A 136 -8.82 -9.88 -17.64
N ILE A 137 -7.78 -9.51 -18.41
CA ILE A 137 -7.31 -10.29 -19.57
C ILE A 137 -6.70 -11.62 -19.12
N GLN A 138 -5.87 -11.59 -18.06
CA GLN A 138 -5.26 -12.82 -17.52
C GLN A 138 -6.32 -13.81 -17.02
N ARG A 139 -7.40 -13.32 -16.38
CA ARG A 139 -8.50 -14.19 -15.94
C ARG A 139 -9.15 -14.94 -17.10
N VAL A 140 -9.53 -14.25 -18.18
CA VAL A 140 -10.15 -14.89 -19.34
C VAL A 140 -9.21 -15.93 -19.97
N TYR A 141 -7.92 -15.62 -20.02
CA TYR A 141 -6.92 -16.54 -20.54
C TYR A 141 -6.78 -17.81 -19.68
N ILE A 142 -6.61 -17.64 -18.37
CA ILE A 142 -6.45 -18.76 -17.43
C ILE A 142 -7.75 -19.57 -17.33
N GLN A 143 -8.91 -18.91 -17.38
CA GLN A 143 -10.21 -19.57 -17.40
C GLN A 143 -10.29 -20.59 -18.54
N ARG A 144 -9.92 -20.21 -19.78
CA ARG A 144 -9.92 -21.13 -20.93
C ARG A 144 -8.99 -22.33 -20.72
N LEU A 145 -7.81 -22.11 -20.12
CA LEU A 145 -6.88 -23.20 -19.83
C LEU A 145 -7.45 -24.14 -18.77
N VAL A 146 -8.03 -23.62 -17.70
CA VAL A 146 -8.65 -24.40 -16.63
C VAL A 146 -9.87 -25.18 -17.13
N ASP A 147 -10.69 -24.57 -18.00
CA ASP A 147 -11.89 -25.21 -18.56
C ASP A 147 -11.53 -26.42 -19.44
N GLU A 148 -10.41 -26.38 -20.17
CA GLU A 148 -9.95 -27.46 -21.07
C GLU A 148 -9.11 -28.53 -20.36
N TYR A 149 -8.21 -28.13 -19.46
CA TYR A 149 -7.18 -29.02 -18.90
C TYR A 149 -7.31 -29.29 -17.39
N GLY A 150 -8.17 -28.55 -16.68
CA GLY A 150 -8.33 -28.68 -15.23
C GLY A 150 -7.06 -28.29 -14.47
N ASP A 151 -6.49 -29.21 -13.69
CA ASP A 151 -5.26 -29.01 -12.92
C ASP A 151 -3.99 -29.59 -13.59
N ASN A 152 -4.10 -30.05 -14.85
CA ASN A 152 -2.98 -30.67 -15.56
C ASN A 152 -2.03 -29.64 -16.18
N TYR A 153 -1.17 -29.03 -15.36
CA TYR A 153 -0.24 -27.97 -15.80
C TYR A 153 0.74 -28.38 -16.90
N GLN A 154 1.17 -29.65 -16.93
CA GLN A 154 2.04 -30.14 -18.00
C GLN A 154 1.35 -30.13 -19.36
N ARG A 155 0.06 -30.49 -19.42
CA ARG A 155 -0.72 -30.46 -20.67
C ARG A 155 -0.97 -29.02 -21.11
N MET A 156 -1.29 -28.12 -20.19
CA MET A 156 -1.42 -26.69 -20.48
C MET A 156 -0.14 -26.08 -21.05
N PHE A 157 1.03 -26.51 -20.54
CA PHE A 157 2.32 -26.06 -21.05
C PHE A 157 2.56 -26.51 -22.50
N MET A 158 2.19 -27.74 -22.84
CA MET A 158 2.34 -28.29 -24.20
C MET A 158 1.37 -27.69 -25.21
N ASP A 159 0.25 -27.11 -24.77
CA ASP A 159 -0.74 -26.51 -25.67
C ASP A 159 -0.29 -25.13 -26.18
N THR A 160 0.34 -25.14 -27.35
CA THR A 160 0.79 -23.93 -28.04
C THR A 160 -0.34 -23.01 -28.53
N LYS A 161 -1.59 -23.50 -28.64
CA LYS A 161 -2.72 -22.72 -29.16
C LYS A 161 -3.37 -21.87 -28.09
N LEU A 162 -3.68 -22.48 -26.94
CA LEU A 162 -4.20 -21.75 -25.79
C LEU A 162 -3.08 -21.06 -25.02
N ASN A 163 -1.92 -21.73 -24.82
CA ASN A 163 -0.77 -21.13 -24.16
C ASN A 163 0.13 -20.30 -25.12
N LYS A 164 -0.43 -19.29 -25.79
CA LYS A 164 0.30 -18.49 -26.80
C LYS A 164 1.54 -17.79 -26.27
N MET A 165 1.51 -17.41 -24.99
CA MET A 165 2.61 -16.72 -24.32
C MET A 165 3.70 -17.68 -23.82
N GLN A 166 3.53 -19.00 -24.03
CA GLN A 166 4.47 -20.05 -23.64
C GLN A 166 4.90 -19.94 -22.17
N HIS A 167 3.94 -19.70 -21.28
CA HIS A 167 4.19 -19.66 -19.84
C HIS A 167 4.73 -21.00 -19.36
N SER A 168 5.80 -20.98 -18.55
CA SER A 168 6.37 -22.18 -17.94
C SER A 168 5.40 -22.83 -16.95
N VAL A 169 5.58 -24.12 -16.67
CA VAL A 169 4.71 -24.89 -15.76
C VAL A 169 4.54 -24.20 -14.40
N ALA A 170 5.64 -23.73 -13.79
CA ALA A 170 5.59 -23.05 -12.49
C ALA A 170 4.80 -21.72 -12.55
N THR A 171 4.90 -20.99 -13.66
CA THR A 171 4.11 -19.76 -13.83
C THR A 171 2.63 -20.06 -14.00
N LEU A 172 2.27 -21.10 -14.76
CA LEU A 172 0.88 -21.54 -14.91
C LEU A 172 0.30 -22.01 -13.58
N GLU A 173 1.05 -22.76 -12.79
CA GLU A 173 0.64 -23.18 -11.45
C GLU A 173 0.34 -21.97 -10.55
N ASN A 174 1.24 -20.98 -10.51
CA ASN A 174 1.02 -19.75 -9.74
C ASN A 174 -0.19 -18.96 -10.23
N LEU A 175 -0.39 -18.88 -11.54
CA LEU A 175 -1.52 -18.18 -12.15
C LEU A 175 -2.85 -18.88 -11.87
N CYS A 176 -2.92 -20.20 -11.98
CA CYS A 176 -4.10 -21.00 -11.64
C CYS A 176 -4.43 -20.92 -10.16
N LYS A 177 -3.44 -21.00 -9.27
CA LYS A 177 -3.63 -20.79 -7.82
C LYS A 177 -4.23 -19.41 -7.53
N ARG A 178 -3.69 -18.35 -8.14
CA ARG A 178 -4.24 -16.98 -8.03
C ARG A 178 -5.66 -16.89 -8.59
N TYR A 179 -5.96 -17.58 -9.69
CA TYR A 179 -7.30 -17.60 -10.27
C TYR A 179 -8.32 -18.26 -9.34
N GLN A 180 -7.99 -19.41 -8.75
CA GLN A 180 -8.85 -20.11 -7.81
C GLN A 180 -9.13 -19.29 -6.54
N LEU A 181 -8.09 -18.65 -5.96
CA LEU A 181 -8.24 -17.80 -4.77
C LEU A 181 -9.15 -16.58 -4.96
N TYR A 182 -9.21 -16.04 -6.19
CA TYR A 182 -9.97 -14.83 -6.52
C TYR A 182 -11.11 -15.09 -7.52
N ARG A 183 -11.59 -16.33 -7.62
CA ARG A 183 -12.63 -16.73 -8.59
C ARG A 183 -13.88 -15.88 -8.49
N ASP A 184 -14.36 -15.67 -7.26
CA ASP A 184 -15.61 -14.94 -6.97
C ASP A 184 -15.38 -13.46 -6.64
N LYS A 185 -14.11 -13.03 -6.57
CA LYS A 185 -13.73 -11.68 -6.11
C LYS A 185 -13.38 -10.78 -7.30
N ASN A 186 -14.13 -9.69 -7.47
CA ASN A 186 -13.84 -8.67 -8.47
C ASN A 186 -12.54 -7.94 -8.12
N PRO A 187 -11.56 -7.86 -9.05
CA PRO A 187 -10.27 -7.24 -8.78
C PRO A 187 -10.38 -5.73 -8.49
N LEU A 188 -11.48 -5.10 -8.90
CA LEU A 188 -11.79 -3.69 -8.64
C LEU A 188 -12.34 -3.44 -7.23
N ILE A 189 -12.84 -4.48 -6.55
CA ILE A 189 -13.43 -4.38 -5.20
C ILE A 189 -12.38 -4.73 -4.12
N VAL A 190 -11.39 -5.56 -4.45
CA VAL A 190 -10.29 -5.95 -3.54
C VAL A 190 -9.25 -4.83 -3.34
N GLY A 191 -9.41 -3.69 -4.03
CA GLY A 191 -8.47 -2.57 -4.04
C GLY A 191 -8.94 -1.31 -3.31
N VAL A 192 -9.84 -1.42 -2.34
CA VAL A 192 -10.28 -0.32 -1.46
C VAL A 192 -9.95 -0.66 -0.01
#